data_AF-A0A530GL44-F1
#
_entry.id   AF-A0A530GL44-F1
#
_cell.length_a   1.000
_cell.length_b   1.000
_cell.length_c   1.000
_cell.angle_alpha   90.00
_cell.angle_beta   90.00
_cell.angle_gamma   90.00
#
_symmetry.space_group_name_H-M   'P 1'
#
loop_
_entity.id
_entity.type
_entity.pdbx_description
1 polymer ?
#
loop_
_entity_poly.entity_id
_entity_poly.type
_entity_poly.pdbx_seq_one_letter_code
_entity_poly.pdbx_strand_id
1 'polypeptide(L)'
;AALVVALLMGLGTGLLMRLLGDPSGIGAACFVCAWSLRSHMRTAFFARRMQLVVSISDAAFTIAGIVLAAAAIWFFANALQTTFYALAAANIVGIAVLVKLARRRLRVSFRAPTWRRYAKLWPQLCWSGFSATTTNIQGQSLALLVAGIAGPAAYAPLAAVLVLFAPLRISSLA
;
A
#
# COMPACT_ATOMS: atom_id res chain seq x y z
N ALA A 1 7.06 -16.69 -1.84
CA ALA A 1 7.88 -15.51 -1.49
C ALA A 1 6.98 -14.30 -1.21
N ALA A 2 6.33 -13.69 -2.19
CA ALA A 2 5.53 -12.47 -1.98
C ALA A 2 4.38 -12.60 -0.96
N LEU A 3 3.67 -13.73 -0.93
CA LEU A 3 2.65 -13.99 0.10
C LEU A 3 3.26 -14.02 1.51
N VAL A 4 4.45 -14.62 1.66
CA VAL A 4 5.15 -14.70 2.94
C VAL A 4 5.63 -13.32 3.38
N VAL A 5 6.18 -12.52 2.46
CA VAL A 5 6.58 -11.14 2.76
C VAL A 5 5.37 -10.29 3.13
N ALA A 6 4.25 -10.41 2.42
CA ALA A 6 3.01 -9.70 2.73
C ALA A 6 2.45 -10.10 4.11
N LEU A 7 2.48 -11.40 4.44
CA LEU A 7 2.09 -11.90 5.76
C LEU A 7 3.02 -11.39 6.85
N LEU A 8 4.34 -11.43 6.65
CA LEU A 8 5.32 -10.92 7.63
C LEU A 8 5.15 -9.41 7.86
N MET A 9 4.91 -8.64 6.79
CA MET A 9 4.64 -7.21 6.91
C MET A 9 3.33 -6.93 7.64
N GLY A 10 2.25 -7.63 7.29
CA GLY A 10 0.96 -7.49 7.97
C GLY A 10 1.03 -7.87 9.45
N LEU A 11 1.66 -9.01 9.78
CA LEU A 11 1.86 -9.46 11.16
C LEU A 11 2.76 -8.49 11.93
N GLY A 12 3.84 -8.01 11.31
CA GLY A 12 4.74 -7.02 11.91
C GLY A 12 4.00 -5.73 12.26
N THR A 13 3.22 -5.17 11.34
CA THR A 13 2.44 -3.95 11.59
C THR A 13 1.37 -4.16 12.65
N GLY A 14 0.66 -5.28 12.61
CA GLY A 14 -0.36 -5.60 13.63
C GLY A 14 0.21 -5.76 15.03
N LEU A 15 1.38 -6.39 15.15
CA LEU A 15 2.10 -6.51 16.41
C LEU A 15 2.56 -5.15 16.93
N LEU A 16 3.13 -4.31 16.06
CA LEU A 16 3.63 -2.98 16.42
C LEU A 16 2.50 -2.07 16.92
N MET A 17 1.36 -2.05 16.23
CA MET A 17 0.18 -1.29 16.69
C MET A 17 -0.40 -1.83 17.99
N ARG A 18 -0.39 -3.14 18.19
CA ARG A 18 -0.83 -3.75 19.45
C ARG A 18 0.12 -3.43 20.61
N LEU A 19 1.43 -3.36 20.36
CA LEU A 19 2.44 -2.95 21.34
C LEU A 19 2.32 -1.45 21.68
N LEU A 20 1.88 -0.63 20.73
CA LEU A 20 1.60 0.79 20.92
C LEU A 20 0.23 1.06 21.61
N GLY A 21 -0.51 0.00 21.97
CA GLY A 21 -1.77 0.11 22.71
C GLY A 21 -3.01 0.38 21.84
N ASP A 22 -2.89 0.31 20.52
CA ASP A 22 -3.96 0.66 19.59
C ASP A 22 -4.84 -0.57 19.26
N PRO A 23 -6.15 -0.57 19.58
CA PRO A 23 -7.05 -1.70 19.33
C PRO A 23 -7.30 -1.98 17.84
N SER A 24 -6.88 -1.07 16.95
CA SER A 24 -7.03 -1.18 15.50
C SER A 24 -6.03 -2.13 14.80
N GLY A 25 -5.07 -2.71 15.54
CA GLY A 25 -3.95 -3.47 14.97
C GLY A 25 -4.30 -4.64 14.05
N ILE A 26 -5.45 -5.30 14.25
CA ILE A 26 -5.91 -6.40 13.37
C ILE A 26 -6.35 -5.87 12.00
N GLY A 27 -7.10 -4.76 11.98
CA GLY A 27 -7.53 -4.12 10.72
C GLY A 27 -6.33 -3.64 9.90
N ALA A 28 -5.35 -3.03 10.58
CA ALA A 28 -4.11 -2.60 9.95
C ALA A 28 -3.29 -3.79 9.41
N ALA A 29 -3.18 -4.90 10.15
CA ALA A 29 -2.50 -6.11 9.68
C ALA A 29 -3.13 -6.68 8.41
N CYS A 30 -4.47 -6.79 8.39
CA CYS A 30 -5.22 -7.26 7.22
C CYS A 30 -5.03 -6.33 6.03
N PHE A 31 -5.10 -5.01 6.25
CA PHE A 31 -4.88 -4.01 5.21
C PHE A 31 -3.45 -4.11 4.63
N VAL A 32 -2.42 -4.09 5.49
CA VAL A 32 -1.02 -4.13 5.05
C VAL A 32 -0.70 -5.43 4.31
N CYS A 33 -1.25 -6.56 4.77
CA CYS A 33 -1.10 -7.85 4.07
C CYS A 33 -1.76 -7.80 2.68
N ALA A 34 -3.02 -7.34 2.59
CA ALA A 34 -3.74 -7.27 1.33
C ALA A 34 -3.10 -6.27 0.35
N TRP A 35 -2.66 -5.11 0.85
CA TRP A 35 -1.98 -4.08 0.06
C TRP A 35 -0.63 -4.57 -0.47
N SER A 36 0.18 -5.22 0.38
CA SER A 36 1.49 -5.76 -0.03
C SER A 36 1.34 -6.82 -1.11
N LEU A 37 0.35 -7.71 -0.96
CA LEU A 37 0.04 -8.74 -1.95
C LEU A 37 -0.40 -8.12 -3.29
N ARG A 38 -1.31 -7.14 -3.24
CA ARG A 38 -1.78 -6.42 -4.43
C ARG A 38 -0.64 -5.69 -5.14
N SER A 39 0.21 -4.97 -4.38
CA SER A 39 1.34 -4.22 -4.93
C SER A 39 2.34 -5.14 -5.66
N HIS A 40 2.60 -6.32 -5.11
CA HIS A 40 3.42 -7.33 -5.79
C HIS A 40 2.74 -7.88 -7.05
N MET A 41 1.44 -8.18 -7.00
CA MET A 41 0.71 -8.63 -8.19
C MET A 41 0.75 -7.56 -9.27
N ARG A 42 0.49 -6.30 -8.92
CA ARG A 42 0.52 -5.17 -9.85
C ARG A 42 1.85 -5.08 -10.61
N THR A 43 2.97 -5.07 -9.90
CA THR A 43 4.31 -5.01 -10.51
C THR A 43 4.60 -6.24 -11.39
N ALA A 44 4.20 -7.44 -10.96
CA ALA A 44 4.38 -8.67 -11.73
C ALA A 44 3.54 -8.70 -13.02
N PHE A 45 2.33 -8.12 -13.01
CA PHE A 45 1.45 -8.02 -14.18
C PHE A 45 1.89 -6.90 -15.13
N PHE A 46 2.41 -5.78 -14.62
CA PHE A 46 3.05 -4.72 -15.43
C PHE A 46 4.26 -5.25 -16.21
N ALA A 47 5.15 -6.01 -15.56
CA ALA A 47 6.31 -6.63 -16.22
C ALA A 47 5.93 -7.61 -17.34
N ARG A 48 4.66 -8.04 -17.39
CA ARG A 48 4.12 -8.96 -18.41
C ARG A 48 3.26 -8.27 -19.47
N ARG A 49 3.34 -6.93 -19.58
CA ARG A 49 2.54 -6.09 -20.51
C ARG A 49 1.02 -6.19 -20.32
N MET A 50 0.54 -6.59 -19.15
CA MET A 50 -0.90 -6.67 -18.83
C MET A 50 -1.42 -5.40 -18.15
N GLN A 51 -1.02 -4.22 -18.64
CA GLN A 51 -1.36 -2.93 -18.04
C GLN A 51 -2.87 -2.68 -18.01
N LEU A 52 -3.61 -3.06 -19.06
CA LEU A 52 -5.07 -2.89 -19.12
C LEU A 52 -5.79 -3.63 -17.97
N VAL A 53 -5.36 -4.86 -17.68
CA VAL A 53 -5.93 -5.68 -16.60
C VAL A 53 -5.67 -5.08 -15.23
N VAL A 54 -4.47 -4.52 -15.04
CA VAL A 54 -4.09 -3.79 -13.84
C VAL A 54 -4.92 -2.52 -13.67
N SER A 55 -5.08 -1.72 -14.73
CA SER A 55 -5.87 -0.49 -14.68
C SER A 55 -7.34 -0.76 -14.33
N ILE A 56 -7.94 -1.83 -14.87
CA ILE A 56 -9.32 -2.24 -14.52
C ILE A 56 -9.42 -2.67 -13.06
N SER A 57 -8.43 -3.42 -12.55
CA SER A 57 -8.36 -3.79 -11.13
C SER A 57 -8.18 -2.56 -10.22
N ASP A 58 -7.39 -1.57 -10.63
CA ASP A 58 -7.19 -0.31 -9.91
C ASP A 58 -8.46 0.55 -9.91
N ALA A 59 -9.19 0.62 -11.03
CA ALA A 59 -10.49 1.29 -11.08
C ALA A 59 -11.51 0.62 -10.14
N ALA A 60 -11.62 -0.72 -10.17
CA ALA A 60 -12.51 -1.47 -9.29
C ALA A 60 -12.16 -1.28 -7.80
N PHE A 61 -10.86 -1.22 -7.48
CA PHE A 61 -10.37 -0.92 -6.13
C PHE A 61 -10.73 0.49 -5.69
N THR A 62 -10.52 1.49 -6.53
CA THR A 62 -10.83 2.88 -6.20
C THR A 62 -12.33 3.05 -5.95
N ILE A 63 -13.18 2.49 -6.81
CA ILE A 63 -14.64 2.56 -6.65
C ILE A 63 -15.08 1.84 -5.37
N ALA A 64 -14.63 0.59 -5.16
CA ALA A 64 -14.97 -0.17 -3.97
C ALA A 64 -14.44 0.49 -2.69
N GLY A 65 -13.23 1.05 -2.74
CA GLY A 65 -12.58 1.76 -1.63
C GLY A 65 -13.34 3.02 -1.24
N ILE A 66 -13.75 3.84 -2.22
CA ILE A 66 -14.56 5.04 -1.97
C ILE A 66 -15.88 4.66 -1.31
N VAL A 67 -16.61 3.70 -1.88
CA VAL A 67 -17.94 3.29 -1.37
C VAL A 67 -17.84 2.68 0.03
N LEU A 68 -16.91 1.75 0.24
CA LEU A 68 -16.76 1.06 1.53
C LEU A 68 -16.20 2.00 2.61
N ALA A 69 -15.27 2.90 2.27
CA ALA A 69 -14.75 3.88 3.23
C ALA A 69 -15.80 4.93 3.59
N ALA A 70 -16.56 5.44 2.61
CA ALA A 70 -17.65 6.38 2.87
C ALA A 70 -18.72 5.75 3.79
N ALA A 71 -19.09 4.50 3.53
CA ALA A 71 -19.99 3.75 4.40
C ALA A 71 -19.39 3.51 5.80
N ALA A 72 -18.11 3.17 5.88
CA ALA A 72 -17.42 2.94 7.16
C ALA A 72 -17.41 4.18 8.06
N ILE A 73 -17.25 5.37 7.46
CA ILE A 73 -17.25 6.66 8.17
C ILE A 73 -18.66 7.05 8.61
N TRP A 74 -19.68 6.80 7.78
CA TRP A 74 -21.06 7.19 8.07
C TRP A 74 -21.77 6.31 9.09
N PHE A 75 -21.50 5.00 9.08
CA PHE A 75 -22.29 4.03 9.86
C PHE A 75 -21.64 3.56 11.15
N PHE A 76 -20.35 3.81 11.38
CA PHE A 76 -19.62 3.22 12.51
C PHE A 76 -18.90 4.26 13.37
N ALA A 77 -19.05 4.13 14.69
CA ALA A 77 -18.40 5.00 15.67
C ALA A 77 -16.87 4.82 15.71
N ASN A 78 -16.35 3.62 15.41
CA ASN A 78 -14.92 3.32 15.37
C ASN A 78 -14.33 3.54 13.96
N ALA A 79 -14.44 4.77 13.45
CA ALA A 79 -14.13 5.13 12.07
C ALA A 79 -12.74 4.64 11.59
N LEU A 80 -11.72 4.65 12.45
CA LEU A 80 -10.36 4.24 12.09
C LEU A 80 -10.28 2.73 11.76
N GLN A 81 -10.81 1.89 12.63
CA GLN A 81 -10.72 0.44 12.49
C GLN A 81 -11.61 -0.07 11.35
N THR A 82 -12.83 0.47 11.22
CA THR A 82 -13.73 0.12 10.12
C THR A 82 -13.22 0.61 8.77
N THR A 83 -12.53 1.76 8.72
CA THR A 83 -11.87 2.22 7.49
C THR A 83 -10.75 1.28 7.06
N PHE A 84 -9.94 0.76 8.00
CA PHE A 84 -8.94 -0.25 7.66
C PHE A 84 -9.56 -1.55 7.11
N TYR A 85 -10.66 -2.01 7.69
CA TYR A 85 -11.38 -3.18 7.17
C TYR A 85 -12.00 -2.91 5.80
N ALA A 86 -12.59 -1.73 5.58
CA ALA A 86 -13.13 -1.30 4.29
C ALA A 86 -12.04 -1.26 3.22
N LEU A 87 -10.87 -0.70 3.53
CA LEU A 87 -9.71 -0.66 2.66
C LEU A 87 -9.14 -2.06 2.39
N ALA A 88 -9.10 -2.93 3.40
CA ALA A 88 -8.68 -4.32 3.21
C ALA A 88 -9.65 -5.07 2.27
N ALA A 89 -10.95 -4.91 2.47
CA ALA A 89 -11.99 -5.47 1.60
C ALA A 89 -11.86 -4.95 0.16
N ALA A 90 -11.66 -3.64 -0.03
CA ALA A 90 -11.41 -3.07 -1.35
C ALA A 90 -10.17 -3.68 -2.03
N ASN A 91 -9.09 -3.88 -1.28
CA ASN A 91 -7.88 -4.55 -1.79
C ASN A 91 -8.18 -5.97 -2.25
N ILE A 92 -8.96 -6.75 -1.46
CA ILE A 92 -9.39 -8.10 -1.82
C ILE A 92 -10.24 -8.09 -3.09
N VAL A 93 -11.18 -7.14 -3.22
CA VAL A 93 -12.01 -6.98 -4.42
C VAL A 93 -11.14 -6.78 -5.66
N GLY A 94 -10.18 -5.86 -5.62
CA GLY A 94 -9.34 -5.65 -6.80
C GLY A 94 -8.37 -6.80 -7.05
N ILE A 95 -7.90 -7.53 -6.03
CA ILE A 95 -7.16 -8.81 -6.23
C ILE A 95 -8.06 -9.83 -6.94
N ALA A 96 -9.31 -9.99 -6.50
CA ALA A 96 -10.27 -10.91 -7.10
C ALA A 96 -10.56 -10.56 -8.56
N VAL A 97 -10.75 -9.27 -8.87
CA VAL A 97 -10.89 -8.78 -10.25
C VAL A 97 -9.64 -9.08 -11.06
N LEU A 98 -8.44 -8.82 -10.53
CA LEU A 98 -7.18 -9.09 -11.21
C LEU A 98 -7.01 -10.57 -11.55
N VAL A 99 -7.29 -11.47 -10.59
CA VAL A 99 -7.20 -12.93 -10.78
C VAL A 99 -8.24 -13.43 -11.78
N LYS A 100 -9.48 -12.94 -11.67
CA LYS A 100 -10.58 -13.32 -12.56
C LYS A 100 -10.32 -12.88 -14.00
N LEU A 101 -9.86 -11.65 -14.19
CA LEU A 101 -9.60 -11.09 -15.52
C LEU A 101 -8.32 -11.66 -16.16
N ALA A 102 -7.30 -11.97 -15.36
CA ALA A 102 -6.10 -12.65 -15.83
C ALA A 102 -6.32 -14.13 -16.21
N ARG A 103 -7.43 -14.75 -15.79
CA ARG A 103 -7.77 -16.19 -15.95
C ARG A 103 -6.60 -17.14 -15.64
N ARG A 104 -5.68 -16.75 -14.76
CA ARG A 104 -4.46 -17.50 -14.46
C ARG A 104 -4.49 -17.90 -12.99
N ARG A 105 -4.30 -19.19 -12.71
CA ARG A 105 -4.13 -19.68 -11.34
C ARG A 105 -2.84 -19.09 -10.77
N LEU A 106 -2.94 -18.42 -9.62
CA LEU A 106 -1.79 -17.99 -8.82
C LEU A 106 -0.94 -19.21 -8.49
N ARG A 107 0.09 -19.48 -9.31
CA ARG A 107 1.03 -20.56 -9.04
C ARG A 107 2.01 -20.09 -7.98
N VAL A 108 1.69 -20.39 -6.74
CA VAL A 108 2.61 -20.25 -5.61
C VAL A 108 3.68 -21.34 -5.75
N SER A 109 4.84 -20.98 -6.31
CA SER A 109 5.99 -21.89 -6.40
C SER A 109 7.03 -21.49 -5.37
N PHE A 110 7.29 -22.38 -4.41
CA PHE A 110 8.35 -22.26 -3.39
C PHE A 110 9.65 -22.99 -3.81
N ARG A 111 9.94 -23.07 -5.12
CA ARG A 111 11.12 -23.80 -5.60
C ARG A 111 12.40 -23.02 -5.29
N ALA A 112 13.43 -23.73 -4.79
CA ALA A 112 14.78 -23.22 -4.49
C ALA A 112 15.41 -22.30 -5.57
N PRO A 113 15.29 -22.57 -6.88
CA PRO A 113 15.79 -21.64 -7.92
C PRO A 113 15.11 -20.27 -7.92
N THR A 114 13.86 -20.15 -7.46
CA THR A 114 13.15 -18.87 -7.33
C THR A 114 13.73 -18.04 -6.18
N TRP A 115 14.10 -18.70 -5.08
CA TRP A 115 14.74 -18.03 -3.93
C TRP A 115 16.11 -17.47 -4.31
N ARG A 116 16.93 -18.25 -5.03
CA ARG A 116 18.26 -17.79 -5.48
C ARG A 116 18.18 -16.55 -6.38
N ARG A 117 17.14 -16.44 -7.21
CA ARG A 117 16.90 -15.23 -8.03
C ARG A 117 16.49 -14.03 -7.18
N TYR A 118 15.66 -14.24 -6.15
CA TYR A 118 15.29 -13.20 -5.19
C TYR A 118 16.48 -12.74 -4.33
N ALA A 119 17.34 -13.66 -3.91
CA ALA A 119 18.54 -13.35 -3.13
C ALA A 119 19.50 -12.43 -3.90
N LYS A 120 19.62 -12.60 -5.21
CA LYS A 120 20.41 -11.70 -6.07
C LYS A 120 19.81 -10.29 -6.19
N LEU A 121 18.49 -10.16 -6.10
CA LEU A 121 17.78 -8.87 -6.13
C LEU A 121 17.75 -8.20 -4.76
N TRP A 122 18.12 -8.91 -3.69
CA TRP A 122 18.07 -8.41 -2.32
C TRP A 122 18.85 -7.11 -2.10
N PRO A 123 20.12 -6.96 -2.56
CA PRO A 123 20.86 -5.72 -2.35
C PRO A 123 20.20 -4.52 -3.04
N GLN A 124 19.64 -4.72 -4.23
CA GLN A 124 18.91 -3.68 -4.96
C GLN A 124 17.59 -3.32 -4.26
N LEU A 125 16.86 -4.30 -3.73
CA LEU A 125 15.67 -4.05 -2.92
C LEU A 125 16.01 -3.30 -1.63
N CYS A 126 17.08 -3.68 -0.94
CA CYS A 126 17.55 -2.99 0.26
C CYS A 126 17.94 -1.55 -0.06
N TRP A 127 18.65 -1.32 -1.16
CA TRP A 127 19.04 0.01 -1.60
C TRP A 127 17.82 0.87 -1.98
N SER A 128 16.86 0.30 -2.72
CA SER A 128 15.61 0.97 -3.04
C SER A 128 14.79 1.29 -1.78
N GLY A 129 14.72 0.35 -0.84
CA GLY A 129 14.06 0.55 0.45
C GLY A 129 14.76 1.63 1.29
N PHE A 130 16.09 1.63 1.34
CA PHE A 130 16.88 2.64 2.03
C PHE A 130 16.68 4.03 1.44
N SER A 131 16.73 4.14 0.11
CA SER A 131 16.48 5.40 -0.61
C SER A 131 15.07 5.90 -0.35
N ALA A 132 14.04 5.05 -0.51
CA ALA A 132 12.65 5.41 -0.26
C ALA A 132 12.40 5.81 1.20
N THR A 133 13.05 5.14 2.15
CA THR A 133 12.95 5.47 3.58
C THR A 133 13.61 6.82 3.87
N THR A 134 14.80 7.04 3.33
CA THR A 134 15.53 8.31 3.49
C THR A 134 14.73 9.47 2.93
N THR A 135 14.14 9.33 1.73
CA THR A 135 13.29 10.37 1.13
C THR A 135 12.03 10.63 1.97
N ASN A 136 11.42 9.59 2.54
CA ASN A 136 10.27 9.76 3.44
C ASN A 136 10.64 10.51 4.73
N ILE A 137 11.78 10.15 5.35
CA ILE A 137 12.27 10.83 6.55
C ILE A 137 12.57 12.29 6.22
N GLN A 138 13.29 12.57 5.14
CA GLN A 138 13.59 13.94 4.72
C GLN A 138 12.31 14.75 4.46
N GLY A 139 11.33 14.17 3.77
CA GLY A 139 10.04 14.81 3.51
C GLY A 139 9.27 15.13 4.79
N GLN A 140 9.21 14.19 5.74
CA GLN A 140 8.54 14.41 7.03
C GLN A 140 9.30 15.41 7.92
N SER A 141 10.63 15.35 7.96
CA SER A 141 11.45 16.31 8.72
C SER A 141 11.29 17.73 8.18
N LEU A 142 11.24 17.92 6.85
CA LEU A 142 10.98 19.23 6.26
C LEU A 142 9.58 19.73 6.65
N ALA A 143 8.57 18.86 6.59
CA ALA A 143 7.21 19.22 6.93
C ALA A 143 7.07 19.60 8.43
N LEU A 144 7.75 18.89 9.32
CA LEU A 144 7.83 19.20 10.74
C LEU A 144 8.58 20.50 11.01
N LEU A 145 9.67 20.76 10.29
CA LEU A 145 10.44 22.00 10.42
C LEU A 145 9.62 23.22 10.00
N VAL A 146 8.88 23.13 8.89
CA VAL A 146 7.97 24.21 8.46
C VAL A 146 6.83 24.40 9.45
N ALA A 147 6.22 23.31 9.95
CA ALA A 147 5.18 23.40 10.97
C ALA A 147 5.71 24.02 12.28
N GLY A 148 6.96 23.71 12.66
CA GLY A 148 7.60 24.25 13.85
C GLY A 148 7.98 25.73 13.76
N ILE A 149 8.41 26.19 12.59
CA ILE A 149 8.85 27.59 12.38
C ILE A 149 7.68 28.51 12.01
N ALA A 150 6.83 28.08 11.08
CA ALA A 150 5.75 28.91 10.52
C ALA A 150 4.36 28.60 11.13
N GLY A 151 4.31 27.65 12.07
CA GLY A 151 3.10 27.24 12.77
C GLY A 151 2.21 26.27 11.98
N PRO A 152 1.19 25.66 12.63
CA PRO A 152 0.30 24.68 12.01
C PRO A 152 -0.47 25.22 10.80
N ALA A 153 -0.73 26.52 10.74
CA ALA A 153 -1.41 27.17 9.62
C ALA A 153 -0.58 27.13 8.32
N ALA A 154 0.75 27.14 8.41
CA ALA A 154 1.64 27.05 7.26
C ALA A 154 1.80 25.61 6.74
N TYR A 155 1.43 24.60 7.54
CA TYR A 155 1.41 23.20 7.11
C TYR A 155 0.24 22.90 6.16
N ALA A 156 -0.90 23.56 6.34
CA ALA A 156 -2.09 23.36 5.50
C ALA A 156 -1.83 23.54 3.99
N PRO A 157 -1.20 24.63 3.52
CA PRO A 157 -0.88 24.77 2.10
C PRO A 157 0.17 23.76 1.62
N LEU A 158 1.14 23.36 2.46
CA LEU A 158 2.09 22.28 2.11
C LEU A 158 1.39 20.94 1.88
N ALA A 159 0.45 20.58 2.75
CA ALA A 159 -0.36 19.37 2.60
C ALA A 159 -1.23 19.43 1.34
N ALA A 160 -1.86 20.59 1.06
CA ALA A 160 -2.66 20.78 -0.14
C ALA A 160 -1.82 20.63 -1.43
N VAL A 161 -0.63 21.24 -1.47
CA VAL A 161 0.32 21.11 -2.59
C VAL A 161 0.77 19.66 -2.76
N LEU A 162 1.11 18.95 -1.68
CA LEU A 162 1.49 17.53 -1.77
C LEU A 162 0.39 16.66 -2.40
N VAL A 163 -0.88 16.93 -2.08
CA VAL A 163 -2.02 16.21 -2.67
C VAL A 163 -2.24 16.60 -4.13
N LEU A 164 -2.19 17.89 -4.46
CA LEU A 164 -2.41 18.39 -5.82
C LEU A 164 -1.29 17.99 -6.79
N PHE A 165 -0.05 17.91 -6.32
CA PHE A 165 1.12 17.53 -7.13
C PHE A 165 1.44 16.02 -7.07
N ALA A 166 0.76 15.23 -6.24
CA ALA A 166 0.93 13.78 -6.22
C ALA A 166 0.69 13.11 -7.58
N PRO A 167 -0.34 13.48 -8.38
CA PRO A 167 -0.53 12.96 -9.73
C PRO A 167 0.60 13.34 -10.68
N LEU A 168 1.13 14.57 -10.56
CA LEU A 168 2.20 15.09 -11.42
C LEU A 168 3.52 14.34 -11.25
N ARG A 169 3.82 13.84 -10.04
CA ARG A 169 4.98 12.97 -9.81
C ARG A 169 4.90 11.65 -10.58
N ILE A 170 3.69 11.13 -10.79
CA ILE A 170 3.49 9.89 -11.56
C ILE A 170 3.78 10.15 -13.04
N SER A 171 3.37 11.31 -13.55
CA SER A 171 3.63 11.74 -14.93
C SER A 171 5.10 12.03 -15.20
N SER A 172 5.84 12.58 -14.23
CA SER A 172 7.26 12.93 -14.39
C SER A 172 8.22 11.76 -14.30
N LEU A 173 7.75 10.61 -13.79
CA LEU A 173 8.52 9.37 -13.67
C LEU A 173 8.20 8.35 -14.80
N ALA A 174 7.20 8.66 -15.64
CA ALA A 174 6.81 7.88 -16.82
C ALA A 174 7.58 8.35 -18.05
#